data_AF-A0A923SUZ6-F1
#
_entry.id   AF-A0A923SUZ6-F1
#
_cell.length_a   1.000
_cell.length_b   1.000
_cell.length_c   1.000
_cell.angle_alpha   90.00
_cell.angle_beta   90.00
_cell.angle_gamma   90.00
#
_symmetry.space_group_name_H-M   'P 1'
#
loop_
_entity.id
_entity.type
_entity.pdbx_description
1 polymer ?
#
loop_
_entity_poly.entity_id
_entity_poly.type
_entity_poly.pdbx_seq_one_letter_code
_entity_poly.pdbx_strand_id
1 'polypeptide(L)'
;MYQIPFEFKKFIELECDRASFIQSYLNKSGIDAPVIRMNEKNHIYVKFPLRYYNPEFRIKTVIAHYDRVENSPGANDNSAAVWCMLEWCERLVKMKEFHNIRLIFTDGEELGKDGVCRQGAFPLATLFRKLGITDNDIYVFDCMGRGDVPVLTQTVLPHGASQKFKKDFAALEERAANLIQSAGHGKWFSLPCNYSDNASFIANGIPAVAITMLPSSEISDALKGNMPYTWQLFHTMKDDFESLMPQSFEITSRILDMLAEIKTVMMS
;
A
#
# COMPACT_ATOMS: atom_id res chain seq x y z
N MET A 1 -3.83 -23.08 -2.66
CA MET A 1 -2.48 -22.51 -2.53
C MET A 1 -2.28 -21.63 -3.74
N TYR A 2 -2.09 -20.34 -3.53
CA TYR A 2 -1.81 -19.35 -4.56
C TYR A 2 -0.53 -19.73 -5.29
N GLN A 3 -0.48 -19.46 -6.59
CA GLN A 3 0.71 -19.63 -7.40
C GLN A 3 1.04 -18.27 -7.99
N ILE A 4 2.22 -17.74 -7.66
CA ILE A 4 2.67 -16.46 -8.19
C ILE A 4 2.79 -16.58 -9.71
N PRO A 5 2.05 -15.78 -10.50
CA PRO A 5 2.01 -15.93 -11.95
C PRO A 5 3.38 -15.74 -12.60
N PHE A 6 3.63 -16.40 -13.72
CA PHE A 6 4.89 -16.24 -14.46
C PHE A 6 5.07 -14.79 -14.96
N GLU A 7 3.98 -14.12 -15.28
CA GLU A 7 3.94 -12.71 -15.65
C GLU A 7 4.53 -11.79 -14.58
N PHE A 8 4.49 -12.18 -13.30
CA PHE A 8 5.16 -11.46 -12.23
C PHE A 8 6.68 -11.39 -12.44
N LYS A 9 7.30 -12.46 -12.99
CA LYS A 9 8.74 -12.45 -13.30
C LYS A 9 9.10 -11.35 -14.29
N LYS A 10 8.26 -11.12 -15.30
CA LYS A 10 8.43 -10.03 -16.27
C LYS A 10 8.30 -8.65 -15.61
N PHE A 11 7.45 -8.53 -14.60
CA PHE A 11 7.24 -7.27 -13.89
C PHE A 11 8.47 -6.85 -13.07
N ILE A 12 9.22 -7.82 -12.51
CA ILE A 12 10.40 -7.56 -11.70
C ILE A 12 11.72 -7.56 -12.48
N GLU A 13 11.71 -7.82 -13.80
CA GLU A 13 12.90 -7.72 -14.65
C GLU A 13 13.54 -6.32 -14.54
N LEU A 14 14.87 -6.24 -14.54
CA LEU A 14 15.62 -4.98 -14.33
C LEU A 14 15.34 -3.92 -15.40
N GLU A 15 15.01 -4.36 -16.62
CA GLU A 15 14.70 -3.47 -17.75
C GLU A 15 13.19 -3.18 -17.89
N CYS A 16 12.36 -3.69 -16.98
CA CYS A 16 10.91 -3.51 -17.06
C CYS A 16 10.54 -2.03 -16.84
N ASP A 17 9.90 -1.42 -17.84
CA ASP A 17 9.14 -0.18 -17.64
C ASP A 17 7.85 -0.52 -16.87
N ARG A 18 7.96 -0.45 -15.54
CA ARG A 18 6.87 -0.82 -14.62
C ARG A 18 5.65 0.07 -14.76
N ALA A 19 5.81 1.35 -15.10
CA ALA A 19 4.68 2.24 -15.32
C ALA A 19 3.87 1.81 -16.55
N SER A 20 4.57 1.51 -17.64
CA SER A 20 3.94 0.99 -18.87
C SER A 20 3.36 -0.41 -18.66
N PHE A 21 4.02 -1.25 -17.86
CA PHE A 21 3.52 -2.58 -17.50
C PHE A 21 2.16 -2.49 -16.78
N ILE A 22 2.07 -1.70 -15.71
CA ILE A 22 0.85 -1.50 -14.90
C ILE A 22 -0.30 -1.00 -15.78
N GLN A 23 -0.05 0.05 -16.58
CA GLN A 23 -1.06 0.58 -17.48
C GLN A 23 -1.52 -0.46 -18.51
N SER A 24 -0.58 -1.21 -19.11
CA SER A 24 -0.90 -2.25 -20.07
C SER A 24 -1.71 -3.39 -19.46
N TYR A 25 -1.41 -3.76 -18.21
CA TYR A 25 -2.17 -4.77 -17.47
C TYR A 25 -3.62 -4.31 -17.26
N LEU A 26 -3.82 -3.12 -16.70
CA LEU A 26 -5.14 -2.59 -16.39
C LEU A 26 -5.99 -2.32 -17.65
N ASN A 27 -5.37 -1.77 -18.71
CA ASN A 27 -6.04 -1.50 -19.98
C ASN A 27 -6.53 -2.77 -20.67
N LYS A 28 -5.80 -3.90 -20.58
CA LYS A 28 -6.26 -5.20 -21.09
C LYS A 28 -7.54 -5.68 -20.42
N SER A 29 -7.75 -5.30 -19.16
CA SER A 29 -8.94 -5.62 -18.38
C SER A 29 -10.00 -4.51 -18.45
N GLY A 30 -9.84 -3.54 -19.35
CA GLY A 30 -10.79 -2.45 -19.59
C GLY A 30 -10.81 -1.38 -18.50
N ILE A 31 -9.76 -1.30 -17.68
CA ILE A 31 -9.66 -0.37 -16.54
C ILE A 31 -8.75 0.80 -16.94
N ASP A 32 -9.31 2.01 -16.99
CA ASP A 32 -8.54 3.22 -17.29
C ASP A 32 -7.66 3.61 -16.09
N ALA A 33 -6.38 3.86 -16.36
CA ALA A 33 -5.37 4.14 -15.34
C ALA A 33 -4.40 5.23 -15.79
N PRO A 34 -4.83 6.50 -15.89
CA PRO A 34 -3.97 7.58 -16.38
C PRO A 34 -2.79 7.86 -15.45
N VAL A 35 -1.71 8.32 -16.06
CA VAL A 35 -0.56 8.87 -15.36
C VAL A 35 -0.85 10.31 -14.90
N ILE A 36 -0.66 10.55 -13.61
CA ILE A 36 -0.67 11.86 -12.98
C ILE A 36 0.78 12.26 -12.71
N ARG A 37 1.30 13.21 -13.51
CA ARG A 37 2.66 13.72 -13.35
C ARG A 37 2.74 14.82 -12.30
N MET A 38 3.60 14.65 -11.30
CA MET A 38 3.85 15.62 -10.21
C MET A 38 5.34 15.67 -9.89
N ASN A 39 5.96 16.85 -9.95
CA ASN A 39 7.39 17.02 -9.65
C ASN A 39 8.29 15.97 -10.33
N GLU A 40 8.06 15.75 -11.63
CA GLU A 40 8.79 14.76 -12.45
C GLU A 40 8.54 13.28 -12.10
N LYS A 41 7.64 13.00 -11.14
CA LYS A 41 7.16 11.65 -10.80
C LYS A 41 5.87 11.34 -11.51
N ASN A 42 5.72 10.09 -11.92
CA ASN A 42 4.58 9.61 -12.69
C ASN A 42 3.73 8.69 -11.82
N HIS A 43 2.74 9.21 -11.11
CA HIS A 43 1.81 8.37 -10.35
C HIS A 43 0.76 7.77 -11.28
N ILE A 44 0.25 6.57 -10.99
CA ILE A 44 -0.81 5.95 -11.79
C ILE A 44 -2.09 5.96 -10.95
N TYR A 45 -3.13 6.61 -11.45
CA TYR A 45 -4.43 6.69 -10.78
C TYR A 45 -5.43 5.76 -11.45
N VAL A 46 -5.95 4.77 -10.73
CA VAL A 46 -6.92 3.82 -11.30
C VAL A 46 -8.34 4.40 -11.22
N LYS A 47 -9.01 4.50 -12.36
CA LYS A 47 -10.38 5.02 -12.43
C LYS A 47 -11.40 3.91 -12.23
N PHE A 48 -12.25 4.09 -11.22
CA PHE A 48 -13.47 3.32 -11.07
C PHE A 48 -14.70 4.18 -11.44
N PRO A 49 -15.73 3.62 -12.09
CA PRO A 49 -16.99 4.32 -12.35
C PRO A 49 -17.68 4.84 -11.07
N LEU A 50 -18.44 5.94 -11.19
CA LEU A 50 -19.14 6.58 -10.06
C LEU A 50 -20.07 5.64 -9.28
N ARG A 51 -20.63 4.61 -9.92
CA ARG A 51 -21.47 3.59 -9.25
C ARG A 51 -20.76 2.88 -8.09
N TYR A 52 -19.43 2.90 -8.09
CA TYR A 52 -18.62 2.28 -7.04
C TYR A 52 -18.36 3.18 -5.83
N TYR A 53 -18.92 4.40 -5.84
CA TYR A 53 -18.78 5.37 -4.77
C TYR A 53 -20.16 5.75 -4.22
N ASN A 54 -20.33 5.60 -2.92
CA ASN A 54 -21.47 6.10 -2.18
C ASN A 54 -21.01 7.24 -1.24
N PRO A 55 -21.56 8.46 -1.35
CA PRO A 55 -21.12 9.63 -0.60
C PRO A 55 -21.39 9.53 0.92
N GLU A 56 -22.23 8.61 1.39
CA GLU A 56 -22.48 8.38 2.82
C GLU A 56 -21.30 7.69 3.52
N PHE A 57 -20.36 7.13 2.75
CA PHE A 57 -19.23 6.37 3.26
C PHE A 57 -17.89 7.02 2.87
N ARG A 58 -16.90 6.92 3.76
CA ARG A 58 -15.53 7.37 3.52
C ARG A 58 -14.93 6.68 2.29
N ILE A 59 -14.14 7.43 1.53
CA ILE A 59 -13.27 6.85 0.50
C ILE A 59 -12.04 6.27 1.20
N LYS A 60 -11.73 5.01 0.89
CA LYS A 60 -10.49 4.36 1.30
C LYS A 60 -9.49 4.51 0.15
N THR A 61 -8.43 5.25 0.41
CA THR A 61 -7.33 5.45 -0.53
C THR A 61 -6.30 4.36 -0.29
N VAL A 62 -6.00 3.57 -1.33
CA VAL A 62 -5.09 2.44 -1.27
C VAL A 62 -3.87 2.74 -2.15
N ILE A 63 -2.69 2.60 -1.58
CA ILE A 63 -1.43 3.02 -2.18
C ILE A 63 -0.39 1.89 -2.08
N ALA A 64 0.34 1.68 -3.16
CA ALA A 64 1.61 0.95 -3.19
C ALA A 64 2.54 1.66 -4.17
N HIS A 65 3.81 1.81 -3.82
CA HIS A 65 4.77 2.39 -4.76
C HIS A 65 5.21 1.36 -5.79
N TYR A 66 5.36 1.82 -7.02
CA TYR A 66 5.85 0.99 -8.11
C TYR A 66 7.27 1.37 -8.52
N ASP A 67 7.92 2.36 -7.91
CA ASP A 67 9.35 2.58 -8.09
C ASP A 67 10.18 1.55 -7.30
N ARG A 68 11.51 1.58 -7.47
CA ARG A 68 12.46 0.64 -6.86
C ARG A 68 13.85 1.25 -6.84
N VAL A 69 14.67 0.80 -5.92
CA VAL A 69 16.11 1.04 -5.95
C VAL A 69 16.77 0.46 -7.21
N GLU A 70 17.68 1.25 -7.80
CA GLU A 70 18.48 0.85 -8.95
C GLU A 70 19.22 -0.49 -8.71
N ASN A 71 19.26 -1.37 -9.72
CA ASN A 71 19.89 -2.69 -9.64
C ASN A 71 19.32 -3.62 -8.54
N SER A 72 18.06 -3.45 -8.17
CA SER A 72 17.28 -4.46 -7.44
C SER A 72 16.07 -4.88 -8.29
N PRO A 73 15.65 -6.16 -8.26
CA PRO A 73 14.38 -6.55 -8.87
C PRO A 73 13.19 -5.87 -8.18
N GLY A 74 13.28 -5.66 -6.86
CA GLY A 74 12.21 -5.07 -6.05
C GLY A 74 10.99 -5.99 -5.93
N ALA A 75 11.22 -7.30 -5.77
CA ALA A 75 10.17 -8.30 -5.85
C ALA A 75 9.20 -8.19 -4.67
N ASN A 76 9.71 -8.17 -3.44
CA ASN A 76 8.92 -7.88 -2.26
C ASN A 76 8.70 -6.36 -2.12
N ASP A 77 9.74 -5.56 -2.39
CA ASP A 77 9.79 -4.11 -2.23
C ASP A 77 9.77 -3.38 -3.60
N ASN A 78 8.61 -3.02 -4.15
CA ASN A 78 7.26 -3.26 -3.64
C ASN A 78 6.35 -3.92 -4.68
N SER A 79 6.95 -4.71 -5.58
CA SER A 79 6.24 -5.30 -6.71
C SER A 79 5.13 -6.28 -6.28
N ALA A 80 5.30 -6.97 -5.15
CA ALA A 80 4.30 -7.89 -4.61
C ALA A 80 2.98 -7.19 -4.24
N ALA A 81 3.04 -6.02 -3.56
CA ALA A 81 1.84 -5.27 -3.23
C ALA A 81 1.17 -4.72 -4.50
N VAL A 82 1.97 -4.19 -5.43
CA VAL A 82 1.48 -3.71 -6.73
C VAL A 82 0.76 -4.83 -7.48
N TRP A 83 1.34 -6.02 -7.55
CA TRP A 83 0.72 -7.16 -8.22
C TRP A 83 -0.61 -7.58 -7.59
N CYS A 84 -0.65 -7.69 -6.26
CA CYS A 84 -1.89 -8.02 -5.56
C CYS A 84 -3.00 -6.98 -5.86
N MET A 85 -2.64 -5.71 -5.96
CA MET A 85 -3.56 -4.63 -6.32
C MET A 85 -4.00 -4.67 -7.79
N LEU A 86 -3.12 -5.06 -8.72
CA LEU A 86 -3.48 -5.29 -10.12
C LEU A 86 -4.56 -6.36 -10.23
N GLU A 87 -4.35 -7.52 -9.60
CA GLU A 87 -5.35 -8.60 -9.57
C GLU A 87 -6.63 -8.16 -8.85
N TRP A 88 -6.50 -7.34 -7.80
CA TRP A 88 -7.64 -6.82 -7.07
C TRP A 88 -8.49 -5.86 -7.90
N CYS A 89 -7.88 -5.04 -8.76
CA CYS A 89 -8.63 -4.17 -9.68
C CYS A 89 -9.60 -4.98 -10.55
N GLU A 90 -9.19 -6.16 -11.03
CA GLU A 90 -10.07 -7.05 -11.80
C GLU A 90 -11.25 -7.61 -10.99
N ARG A 91 -11.08 -7.78 -9.68
CA ARG A 91 -12.16 -8.19 -8.77
C ARG A 91 -13.08 -7.03 -8.43
N LEU A 92 -12.52 -5.84 -8.17
CA LEU A 92 -13.28 -4.61 -7.88
C LEU A 92 -14.28 -4.28 -9.01
N VAL A 93 -13.86 -4.36 -10.27
CA VAL A 93 -14.75 -4.07 -11.42
C VAL A 93 -15.84 -5.14 -11.64
N LYS A 94 -15.74 -6.29 -10.97
CA LYS A 94 -16.75 -7.36 -11.00
C LYS A 94 -17.70 -7.29 -9.80
N MET A 95 -17.42 -6.45 -8.79
CA MET A 95 -18.32 -6.27 -7.66
C MET A 95 -19.67 -5.70 -8.12
N LYS A 96 -20.75 -6.20 -7.50
CA LYS A 96 -22.12 -5.71 -7.73
C LYS A 96 -22.39 -4.43 -6.94
N GLU A 97 -21.88 -4.38 -5.73
CA GLU A 97 -22.03 -3.26 -4.81
C GLU A 97 -20.88 -2.26 -4.92
N PHE A 98 -21.11 -1.06 -4.40
CA PHE A 98 -20.06 -0.04 -4.30
C PHE A 98 -18.94 -0.50 -3.34
N HIS A 99 -17.73 0.06 -3.49
CA HIS A 99 -16.57 -0.28 -2.66
C HIS A 99 -15.86 0.96 -2.06
N ASN A 100 -16.10 2.16 -2.59
CA ASN A 100 -15.46 3.41 -2.15
C ASN A 100 -13.92 3.32 -2.11
N ILE A 101 -13.32 2.70 -3.13
CA ILE A 101 -11.86 2.58 -3.25
C ILE A 101 -11.33 3.64 -4.21
N ARG A 102 -10.30 4.36 -3.78
CA ARG A 102 -9.43 5.12 -4.66
C ARG A 102 -8.07 4.45 -4.65
N LEU A 103 -7.55 4.05 -5.80
CA LEU A 103 -6.28 3.32 -5.88
C LEU A 103 -5.24 4.13 -6.65
N ILE A 104 -4.05 4.24 -6.08
CA ILE A 104 -2.94 5.00 -6.65
C ILE A 104 -1.67 4.16 -6.55
N PHE A 105 -0.97 3.97 -7.66
CA PHE A 105 0.41 3.50 -7.65
C PHE A 105 1.34 4.71 -7.65
N THR A 106 2.19 4.81 -6.63
CA THR A 106 3.10 5.94 -6.41
C THR A 106 4.46 5.69 -7.05
N ASP A 107 5.18 6.78 -7.34
CA ASP A 107 6.52 6.76 -7.96
C ASP A 107 7.40 7.67 -7.11
N GLY A 108 8.66 7.31 -6.93
CA GLY A 108 9.64 8.04 -6.13
C GLY A 108 9.48 7.88 -4.61
N GLU A 109 8.93 6.77 -4.11
CA GLU A 109 8.97 6.44 -2.67
C GLU A 109 10.42 6.28 -2.21
N GLU A 110 11.23 5.59 -3.01
CA GLU A 110 12.60 5.14 -2.70
C GLU A 110 13.61 6.30 -2.56
N LEU A 111 13.17 7.50 -2.91
CA LEU A 111 13.92 8.75 -2.75
C LEU A 111 13.70 9.38 -1.36
N GLY A 112 12.83 8.80 -0.53
CA GLY A 112 12.47 9.27 0.79
C GLY A 112 13.59 9.22 1.83
N LYS A 113 14.67 8.48 1.56
CA LYS A 113 15.86 8.41 2.44
C LYS A 113 16.47 9.79 2.74
N ASP A 114 16.32 10.74 1.83
CA ASP A 114 16.83 12.12 1.96
C ASP A 114 15.79 13.07 2.58
N GLY A 115 14.67 12.54 3.08
CA GLY A 115 13.60 13.24 3.77
C GLY A 115 12.24 13.07 3.11
N VAL A 116 11.18 13.11 3.93
CA VAL A 116 9.79 12.89 3.49
C VAL A 116 9.35 13.80 2.34
N CYS A 117 9.88 15.02 2.24
CA CYS A 117 9.53 15.96 1.16
C CYS A 117 10.09 15.55 -0.22
N ARG A 118 10.98 14.55 -0.27
CA ARG A 118 11.56 13.99 -1.49
C ARG A 118 10.77 12.79 -2.01
N GLN A 119 9.95 12.15 -1.17
CA GLN A 119 9.03 11.11 -1.61
C GLN A 119 8.06 11.66 -2.64
N GLY A 120 7.74 10.87 -3.67
CA GLY A 120 6.75 11.29 -4.66
C GLY A 120 5.33 11.39 -4.11
N ALA A 121 4.98 10.68 -3.03
CA ALA A 121 3.70 10.89 -2.36
C ALA A 121 3.56 12.25 -1.68
N PHE A 122 4.65 12.99 -1.41
CA PHE A 122 4.58 14.29 -0.75
C PHE A 122 3.78 15.34 -1.54
N PRO A 123 4.09 15.63 -2.82
CA PRO A 123 3.26 16.52 -3.63
C PRO A 123 1.82 16.02 -3.80
N LEU A 124 1.61 14.69 -3.87
CA LEU A 124 0.28 14.09 -3.93
C LEU A 124 -0.52 14.39 -2.65
N ALA A 125 0.07 14.20 -1.47
CA ALA A 125 -0.52 14.51 -0.18
C ALA A 125 -0.80 16.01 -0.02
N THR A 126 0.11 16.87 -0.49
CA THR A 126 -0.12 18.33 -0.53
C THR A 126 -1.30 18.68 -1.43
N LEU A 127 -1.46 18.03 -2.58
CA LEU A 127 -2.63 18.23 -3.43
C LEU A 127 -3.92 17.79 -2.73
N PHE A 128 -3.92 16.60 -2.09
CA PHE A 128 -5.08 16.12 -1.34
C PHE A 128 -5.53 17.14 -0.29
N ARG A 129 -4.58 17.66 0.50
CA ARG A 129 -4.86 18.70 1.48
C ARG A 129 -5.45 19.96 0.84
N LYS A 130 -4.88 20.43 -0.28
CA LYS A 130 -5.39 21.62 -1.00
C LYS A 130 -6.81 21.42 -1.55
N LEU A 131 -7.15 20.20 -1.96
CA LEU A 131 -8.47 19.82 -2.44
C LEU A 131 -9.48 19.53 -1.32
N GLY A 132 -9.09 19.64 -0.04
CA GLY A 132 -9.95 19.28 1.10
C GLY A 132 -10.17 17.78 1.28
N ILE A 133 -9.33 16.95 0.64
CA ILE A 133 -9.38 15.49 0.68
C ILE A 133 -8.64 15.01 1.95
N THR A 134 -9.14 15.40 3.12
CA THR A 134 -8.45 15.19 4.41
C THR A 134 -9.13 14.18 5.34
N ASP A 135 -10.42 13.87 5.12
CA ASP A 135 -11.18 12.93 5.96
C ASP A 135 -11.25 11.51 5.36
N ASN A 136 -10.30 11.15 4.50
CA ASN A 136 -10.22 9.82 3.91
C ASN A 136 -9.29 8.90 4.70
N ASP A 137 -9.60 7.61 4.65
CA ASP A 137 -8.76 6.58 5.23
C ASP A 137 -7.68 6.22 4.20
N ILE A 138 -6.40 6.34 4.57
CA ILE A 138 -5.27 6.03 3.68
C ILE A 138 -4.56 4.78 4.17
N TYR A 139 -4.50 3.78 3.31
CA TYR A 139 -3.82 2.51 3.52
C TYR A 139 -2.68 2.39 2.52
N VAL A 140 -1.46 2.37 3.03
CA VAL A 140 -0.25 2.11 2.27
C VAL A 140 0.14 0.65 2.49
N PHE A 141 0.36 -0.08 1.41
CA PHE A 141 0.81 -1.47 1.44
C PHE A 141 2.23 -1.53 0.92
N ASP A 142 3.11 -2.13 1.72
CA ASP A 142 4.53 -2.11 1.48
C ASP A 142 5.18 -3.43 1.90
N CYS A 143 5.97 -4.03 1.03
CA CYS A 143 6.67 -5.28 1.30
C CYS A 143 5.73 -6.45 1.69
N MET A 144 4.70 -6.68 0.87
CA MET A 144 3.60 -7.62 1.14
C MET A 144 3.79 -9.04 0.60
N GLY A 145 4.93 -9.33 0.00
CA GLY A 145 5.23 -10.57 -0.75
C GLY A 145 5.94 -11.67 0.02
N ARG A 146 6.30 -11.43 1.29
CA ARG A 146 7.02 -12.40 2.12
C ARG A 146 6.45 -12.48 3.54
N GLY A 147 6.06 -13.69 3.96
CA GLY A 147 5.55 -13.98 5.29
C GLY A 147 4.11 -14.44 5.40
N ASP A 148 3.67 -14.65 6.65
CA ASP A 148 2.33 -15.12 6.99
C ASP A 148 1.64 -14.28 8.07
N VAL A 149 2.28 -13.19 8.48
CA VAL A 149 1.80 -12.32 9.57
C VAL A 149 1.79 -10.87 9.09
N PRO A 150 0.59 -10.29 8.88
CA PRO A 150 0.44 -8.86 8.64
C PRO A 150 0.97 -8.04 9.81
N VAL A 151 1.63 -6.95 9.49
CA VAL A 151 2.22 -6.02 10.44
C VAL A 151 1.67 -4.62 10.18
N LEU A 152 1.10 -4.00 11.20
CA LEU A 152 0.78 -2.58 11.18
C LEU A 152 2.00 -1.79 11.65
N THR A 153 2.43 -0.81 10.87
CA THR A 153 3.60 0.01 11.21
C THR A 153 3.27 0.98 12.34
N GLN A 154 4.03 0.94 13.43
CA GLN A 154 3.95 1.92 14.51
C GLN A 154 4.35 3.30 13.99
N THR A 155 3.47 4.27 14.17
CA THR A 155 3.65 5.63 13.66
C THR A 155 3.88 6.60 14.80
N VAL A 156 4.96 7.37 14.72
CA VAL A 156 5.16 8.55 15.57
C VAL A 156 4.48 9.74 14.93
N LEU A 157 3.49 10.33 15.61
CA LEU A 157 2.76 11.49 15.10
C LEU A 157 3.58 12.78 15.29
N PRO A 158 3.45 13.77 14.37
CA PRO A 158 4.17 15.04 14.47
C PRO A 158 3.92 15.76 15.79
N HIS A 159 4.96 16.42 16.31
CA HIS A 159 4.81 17.29 17.48
C HIS A 159 3.80 18.41 17.18
N GLY A 160 2.90 18.68 18.12
CA GLY A 160 1.85 19.69 17.95
C GLY A 160 0.66 19.25 17.07
N ALA A 161 0.57 17.97 16.66
CA ALA A 161 -0.59 17.47 15.95
C ALA A 161 -1.91 17.77 16.71
N SER A 162 -2.93 18.22 15.97
CA SER A 162 -4.21 18.61 16.55
C SER A 162 -4.93 17.43 17.21
N GLN A 163 -5.80 17.71 18.19
CA GLN A 163 -6.58 16.66 18.86
C GLN A 163 -7.51 15.93 17.88
N LYS A 164 -8.10 16.65 16.91
CA LYS A 164 -8.88 16.03 15.84
C LYS A 164 -8.04 15.03 15.05
N PHE A 165 -6.87 15.44 14.58
CA PHE A 165 -5.98 14.56 13.81
C PHE A 165 -5.58 13.31 14.59
N LYS A 166 -5.20 13.46 15.87
CA LYS A 166 -4.86 12.33 16.74
C LYS A 166 -6.04 11.35 16.88
N LYS A 167 -7.25 11.86 17.07
CA LYS A 167 -8.47 11.04 17.16
C LYS A 167 -8.75 10.31 15.85
N ASP A 168 -8.66 11.02 14.71
CA ASP A 168 -8.92 10.43 13.40
C ASP A 168 -7.87 9.37 13.03
N PHE A 169 -6.60 9.63 13.37
CA PHE A 169 -5.51 8.67 13.20
C PHE A 169 -5.73 7.42 14.05
N ALA A 170 -6.02 7.57 15.35
CA ALA A 170 -6.28 6.42 16.23
C ALA A 170 -7.46 5.58 15.74
N ALA A 171 -8.52 6.22 15.23
CA ALA A 171 -9.66 5.50 14.67
C ALA A 171 -9.28 4.74 13.38
N LEU A 172 -8.43 5.32 12.52
CA LEU A 172 -7.91 4.63 11.32
C LEU A 172 -7.02 3.45 11.71
N GLU A 173 -6.13 3.64 12.68
CA GLU A 173 -5.24 2.60 13.20
C GLU A 173 -6.02 1.41 13.76
N GLU A 174 -7.08 1.67 14.54
CA GLU A 174 -7.98 0.63 15.05
C GLU A 174 -8.68 -0.14 13.91
N ARG A 175 -9.21 0.57 12.90
CA ARG A 175 -9.81 -0.08 11.72
C ARG A 175 -8.80 -0.94 10.97
N ALA A 176 -7.57 -0.45 10.80
CA ALA A 176 -6.51 -1.18 10.13
C ALA A 176 -6.09 -2.43 10.91
N ALA A 177 -5.92 -2.32 12.23
CA ALA A 177 -5.62 -3.43 13.11
C ALA A 177 -6.70 -4.52 13.03
N ASN A 178 -7.98 -4.14 13.14
CA ASN A 178 -9.10 -5.07 13.05
C ASN A 178 -9.15 -5.76 11.68
N LEU A 179 -8.90 -5.02 10.60
CA LEU A 179 -8.83 -5.54 9.23
C LEU A 179 -7.75 -6.61 9.10
N ILE A 180 -6.51 -6.29 9.46
CA ILE A 180 -5.38 -7.21 9.27
C ILE A 180 -5.41 -8.37 10.27
N GLN A 181 -5.95 -8.17 11.47
CA GLN A 181 -6.20 -9.25 12.42
C GLN A 181 -7.18 -10.27 11.83
N SER A 182 -8.29 -9.79 11.28
CA SER A 182 -9.31 -10.67 10.71
C SER A 182 -8.76 -11.40 9.48
N ALA A 183 -8.08 -10.68 8.59
CA ALA A 183 -7.48 -11.28 7.40
C ALA A 183 -6.31 -12.22 7.73
N GLY A 184 -5.56 -11.97 8.81
CA GLY A 184 -4.46 -12.80 9.30
C GLY A 184 -4.91 -14.01 10.14
N HIS A 185 -6.21 -14.30 10.21
CA HIS A 185 -6.77 -15.36 11.08
C HIS A 185 -6.36 -15.20 12.55
N GLY A 186 -6.40 -13.96 13.04
CA GLY A 186 -5.99 -13.58 14.39
C GLY A 186 -4.50 -13.29 14.55
N LYS A 187 -3.64 -13.68 13.60
CA LYS A 187 -2.20 -13.40 13.64
C LYS A 187 -1.91 -12.03 13.05
N TRP A 188 -1.46 -11.09 13.88
CA TRP A 188 -0.96 -9.79 13.43
C TRP A 188 -0.08 -9.18 14.53
N PHE A 189 0.76 -8.20 14.15
CA PHE A 189 1.54 -7.41 15.11
C PHE A 189 1.53 -5.93 14.74
N SER A 190 1.79 -5.08 15.73
CA SER A 190 2.18 -3.69 15.51
C SER A 190 3.66 -3.55 15.86
N LEU A 191 4.49 -3.16 14.88
CA LEU A 191 5.95 -3.12 15.01
C LEU A 191 6.51 -1.77 14.55
N PRO A 192 7.63 -1.30 15.14
CA PRO A 192 8.36 -0.17 14.58
C PRO A 192 9.00 -0.60 13.25
N CYS A 193 8.53 0.00 12.15
CA CYS A 193 9.07 -0.19 10.81
C CYS A 193 9.49 1.16 10.23
N ASN A 194 10.28 1.14 9.15
CA ASN A 194 10.54 2.36 8.39
C ASN A 194 9.23 2.94 7.85
N TYR A 195 9.19 4.26 7.72
CA TYR A 195 8.09 4.94 7.06
C TYR A 195 8.10 4.63 5.57
N SER A 196 6.89 4.55 4.99
CA SER A 196 6.64 4.45 3.56
C SER A 196 5.95 5.75 3.09
N ASP A 197 5.17 5.71 2.02
CA ASP A 197 4.38 6.85 1.53
C ASP A 197 3.42 7.44 2.59
N ASN A 198 3.08 6.69 3.63
CA ASN A 198 2.20 7.16 4.71
C ASN A 198 2.79 8.39 5.44
N ALA A 199 4.12 8.50 5.53
CA ALA A 199 4.78 9.67 6.12
C ALA A 199 4.42 10.96 5.39
N SER A 200 4.36 10.92 4.05
CA SER A 200 3.99 12.07 3.23
C SER A 200 2.60 12.59 3.55
N PHE A 201 1.63 11.69 3.78
CA PHE A 201 0.27 12.07 4.17
C PHE A 201 0.18 12.57 5.61
N ILE A 202 0.86 11.90 6.55
CA ILE A 202 0.94 12.33 7.95
C ILE A 202 1.56 13.72 8.07
N ALA A 203 2.64 14.00 7.34
CA ALA A 203 3.28 15.31 7.30
C ALA A 203 2.35 16.41 6.74
N ASN A 204 1.36 16.03 5.93
CA ASN A 204 0.33 16.94 5.41
C ASN A 204 -0.94 16.96 6.28
N GLY A 205 -0.94 16.33 7.46
CA GLY A 205 -2.09 16.31 8.37
C GLY A 205 -3.24 15.43 7.91
N ILE A 206 -2.95 14.41 7.09
CA ILE A 206 -3.92 13.43 6.60
C ILE A 206 -3.60 12.07 7.26
N PRO A 207 -4.55 11.45 7.99
CA PRO A 207 -4.32 10.14 8.59
C PRO A 207 -3.98 9.08 7.55
N ALA A 208 -2.86 8.38 7.74
CA ALA A 208 -2.41 7.30 6.86
C ALA A 208 -1.65 6.24 7.64
N VAL A 209 -1.95 4.97 7.35
CA VAL A 209 -1.29 3.82 7.97
C VAL A 209 -0.52 3.03 6.91
N ALA A 210 0.57 2.38 7.31
CA ALA A 210 1.34 1.47 6.47
C ALA A 210 1.23 0.04 7.00
N ILE A 211 0.97 -0.90 6.10
CA ILE A 211 0.85 -2.33 6.37
C ILE A 211 1.97 -3.04 5.62
N THR A 212 2.68 -3.91 6.32
CA THR A 212 3.69 -4.81 5.75
C THR A 212 3.43 -6.25 6.15
N MET A 213 4.28 -7.19 5.73
CA MET A 213 4.18 -8.60 6.09
C MET A 213 5.54 -9.14 6.53
N LEU A 214 5.50 -10.02 7.52
CA LEU A 214 6.68 -10.77 7.98
C LEU A 214 6.36 -12.25 8.14
N PRO A 215 7.34 -13.14 7.92
CA PRO A 215 7.23 -14.52 8.37
C PRO A 215 7.10 -14.56 9.89
N SER A 216 6.21 -15.41 10.40
CA SER A 216 6.00 -15.63 11.84
C SER A 216 7.30 -15.98 12.58
N SER A 217 8.23 -16.67 11.93
CA SER A 217 9.56 -16.98 12.47
C SER A 217 10.43 -15.75 12.71
N GLU A 218 10.20 -14.66 11.96
CA GLU A 218 11.01 -13.44 12.00
C GLU A 218 10.41 -12.37 12.96
N ILE A 219 9.17 -12.55 13.44
CA ILE A 219 8.53 -11.62 14.38
C ILE A 219 9.32 -11.46 15.67
N SER A 220 9.88 -12.56 16.19
CA SER A 220 10.63 -12.51 17.45
C SER A 220 11.90 -11.67 17.36
N ASP A 221 12.50 -11.60 16.17
CA ASP A 221 13.66 -10.73 15.90
C ASP A 221 13.23 -9.28 15.84
N ALA A 222 12.17 -8.97 15.09
CA ALA A 222 11.62 -7.62 15.01
C ALA A 222 11.26 -7.05 16.40
N LEU A 223 10.61 -7.86 17.26
CA LEU A 223 10.24 -7.46 18.62
C LEU A 223 11.45 -7.18 19.52
N LYS A 224 12.60 -7.80 19.26
CA LYS A 224 13.86 -7.55 19.97
C LYS A 224 14.64 -6.36 19.40
N GLY A 225 14.12 -5.71 18.35
CA GLY A 225 14.82 -4.65 17.62
C GLY A 225 15.91 -5.17 16.68
N ASN A 226 15.96 -6.49 16.42
CA ASN A 226 16.83 -7.04 15.40
C ASN A 226 16.19 -6.84 14.02
N MET A 227 17.01 -6.67 12.99
CA MET A 227 16.53 -6.59 11.61
C MET A 227 16.12 -7.99 11.12
N PRO A 228 14.83 -8.26 10.85
CA PRO A 228 14.34 -9.49 10.21
C PRO A 228 15.07 -9.78 8.91
N TYR A 229 15.24 -11.07 8.59
CA TYR A 229 15.86 -11.47 7.33
C TYR A 229 15.13 -10.86 6.12
N THR A 230 13.80 -10.79 6.15
CA THR A 230 12.99 -10.13 5.11
C THR A 230 13.46 -8.71 4.81
N TRP A 231 13.73 -7.91 5.85
CA TRP A 231 14.19 -6.52 5.67
C TRP A 231 15.66 -6.42 5.23
N GLN A 232 16.47 -7.44 5.50
CA GLN A 232 17.86 -7.49 5.01
C GLN A 232 17.95 -7.72 3.50
N LEU A 233 16.87 -8.17 2.85
CA LEU A 233 16.82 -8.39 1.41
C LEU A 233 16.55 -7.10 0.62
N PHE A 234 15.91 -6.11 1.25
CA PHE A 234 15.51 -4.86 0.60
C PHE A 234 16.69 -4.17 -0.07
N HIS A 235 16.42 -3.60 -1.25
CA HIS A 235 17.40 -2.90 -2.07
C HIS A 235 18.60 -3.76 -2.50
N THR A 236 18.47 -5.09 -2.46
CA THR A 236 19.49 -6.02 -2.95
C THR A 236 18.97 -6.84 -4.13
N MET A 237 19.87 -7.52 -4.83
CA MET A 237 19.52 -8.51 -5.86
C MET A 237 18.81 -9.76 -5.30
N LYS A 238 18.82 -9.94 -3.97
CA LYS A 238 18.12 -11.05 -3.31
C LYS A 238 16.66 -10.72 -2.99
N ASP A 239 16.23 -9.48 -3.18
CA ASP A 239 14.80 -9.17 -3.25
C ASP A 239 14.25 -9.55 -4.63
N ASP A 240 14.25 -10.86 -4.89
CA ASP A 240 13.91 -11.49 -6.16
C ASP A 240 12.68 -12.41 -6.03
N PHE A 241 12.32 -13.09 -7.12
CA PHE A 241 11.19 -14.00 -7.15
C PHE A 241 11.28 -15.14 -6.11
N GLU A 242 12.48 -15.66 -5.85
CA GLU A 242 12.71 -16.81 -4.98
C GLU A 242 12.60 -16.42 -3.49
N SER A 243 12.70 -15.12 -3.19
CA SER A 243 12.48 -14.58 -1.85
C SER A 243 11.00 -14.57 -1.41
N LEU A 244 10.08 -14.63 -2.38
CA LEU A 244 8.64 -14.46 -2.16
C LEU A 244 7.98 -15.71 -1.59
N MET A 245 6.86 -15.50 -0.87
CA MET A 245 6.06 -16.58 -0.29
C MET A 245 4.62 -16.51 -0.82
N PRO A 246 4.10 -17.55 -1.50
CA PRO A 246 2.74 -17.52 -2.06
C PRO A 246 1.64 -17.27 -1.02
N GLN A 247 1.85 -17.69 0.23
CA GLN A 247 0.93 -17.43 1.33
C GLN A 247 0.74 -15.92 1.59
N SER A 248 1.75 -15.09 1.32
CA SER A 248 1.67 -13.64 1.51
C SER A 248 0.69 -13.00 0.52
N PHE A 249 0.64 -13.50 -0.71
CA PHE A 249 -0.32 -13.07 -1.72
C PHE A 249 -1.76 -13.47 -1.34
N GLU A 250 -1.96 -14.65 -0.75
CA GLU A 250 -3.29 -15.07 -0.25
C GLU A 250 -3.80 -14.14 0.86
N ILE A 251 -2.93 -13.82 1.83
CA ILE A 251 -3.27 -12.94 2.94
C ILE A 251 -3.50 -11.51 2.43
N THR A 252 -2.65 -11.01 1.54
CA THR A 252 -2.81 -9.68 0.95
C THR A 252 -4.10 -9.57 0.14
N SER A 253 -4.42 -10.56 -0.69
CA SER A 253 -5.70 -10.61 -1.41
C SER A 253 -6.88 -10.55 -0.44
N ARG A 254 -6.82 -11.30 0.67
CA ARG A 254 -7.88 -11.28 1.69
C ARG A 254 -8.00 -9.92 2.37
N ILE A 255 -6.89 -9.28 2.72
CA ILE A 255 -6.90 -7.92 3.29
C ILE A 255 -7.58 -6.95 2.31
N LEU A 256 -7.20 -6.98 1.04
CA LEU A 256 -7.76 -6.10 0.00
C LEU A 256 -9.26 -6.36 -0.23
N ASP A 257 -9.67 -7.62 -0.33
CA ASP A 257 -11.07 -7.99 -0.52
C ASP A 257 -11.93 -7.55 0.68
N MET A 258 -11.47 -7.79 1.91
CA MET A 258 -12.14 -7.32 3.12
C MET A 258 -12.19 -5.79 3.20
N LEU A 259 -11.13 -5.10 2.77
CA LEU A 259 -11.09 -3.64 2.74
C LEU A 259 -12.16 -3.07 1.80
N ALA A 260 -12.42 -3.70 0.64
CA ALA A 260 -13.48 -3.29 -0.28
C ALA A 260 -14.89 -3.36 0.35
N GLU A 261 -15.09 -4.31 1.26
CA GLU A 261 -16.37 -4.54 1.94
C GLU A 261 -16.61 -3.57 3.10
N ILE A 262 -15.56 -3.04 3.74
CA ILE A 262 -15.69 -2.12 4.88
C ILE A 262 -16.47 -0.84 4.49
N LYS A 263 -17.50 -0.54 5.28
CA LYS A 263 -18.37 0.63 5.15
C LYS A 263 -18.19 1.56 6.34
N THR A 264 -17.27 2.51 6.22
CA THR A 264 -17.06 3.53 7.25
C THR A 264 -17.93 4.74 6.95
N VAL A 265 -18.93 5.00 7.78
CA VAL A 265 -19.86 6.12 7.59
C VAL A 265 -19.13 7.46 7.73
N MET A 266 -19.47 8.43 6.89
CA MET A 266 -19.07 9.82 7.07
C MET A 266 -19.76 10.37 8.32
N MET A 267 -19.00 10.66 9.38
CA MET A 267 -19.56 11.37 10.54
C MET A 267 -19.97 12.77 10.09
N SER A 268 -21.23 13.12 10.30
CA SER A 268 -21.81 14.46 10.09
C SER A 268 -21.29 15.47 11.08
#